data_AF-A0A945LAF2-F1
#
_entry.id   AF-A0A945LAF2-F1
#
_cell.length_a   1.000
_cell.length_b   1.000
_cell.length_c   1.000
_cell.angle_alpha   90.00
_cell.angle_beta   90.00
_cell.angle_gamma   90.00
#
_symmetry.space_group_name_H-M   'P 1'
#
loop_
_entity.id
_entity.type
_entity.pdbx_description
1 polymer ?
#
loop_
_entity_poly.entity_id
_entity_poly.type
_entity_poly.pdbx_seq_one_letter_code
_entity_poly.pdbx_strand_id
1 'polypeptide(L)'
;EEADDIRRLLSYDDFSAGGMMTSEPIVLAPDETVADALARIRNADLSPALASQVYVCRQPTETPTGKYLGVCHFQRLLREPPSSLVSALLDTSLEPMRPDTPLSVLTRSFAAYNLVALPVVDETGSLVGAVTFDDLVDHMLPQGWRELPDGWGHDDPVMHRD
;
A
#
# COMPACT_ATOMS: atom_id res chain seq x y z
N GLU A 1 -20.63 5.02 2.10
CA GLU A 1 -19.16 4.90 2.00
C GLU A 1 -18.76 3.44 1.98
N GLU A 2 -18.67 2.71 3.10
CA GLU A 2 -18.27 1.27 3.09
C GLU A 2 -18.99 0.40 2.05
N ALA A 3 -20.32 0.54 1.91
CA ALA A 3 -21.09 -0.25 0.95
C ALA A 3 -20.79 0.10 -0.52
N ASP A 4 -20.35 1.32 -0.82
CA ASP A 4 -20.01 1.76 -2.17
C ASP A 4 -18.56 1.40 -2.53
N ASP A 5 -17.65 1.43 -1.55
CA ASP A 5 -16.26 0.99 -1.72
C ASP A 5 -16.18 -0.52 -1.99
N ILE A 6 -16.91 -1.32 -1.19
CA ILE A 6 -17.02 -2.77 -1.41
C ILE A 6 -17.65 -3.06 -2.79
N ARG A 7 -18.72 -2.35 -3.18
CA ARG A 7 -19.34 -2.55 -4.52
C ARG A 7 -18.37 -2.25 -5.66
N ARG A 8 -17.48 -1.26 -5.47
CA ARG A 8 -16.46 -0.92 -6.46
C ARG A 8 -15.38 -2.00 -6.55
N LEU A 9 -14.88 -2.48 -5.42
CA LEU A 9 -13.92 -3.59 -5.39
C LEU A 9 -14.50 -4.85 -6.04
N LEU A 10 -15.76 -5.19 -5.74
CA LEU A 10 -16.48 -6.32 -6.35
C LEU A 10 -16.76 -6.18 -7.85
N SER A 11 -16.49 -5.00 -8.45
CA SER A 11 -16.64 -4.80 -9.90
C SER A 11 -15.38 -5.16 -10.70
N TYR A 12 -14.23 -5.27 -10.02
CA TYR A 12 -12.96 -5.59 -10.66
C TYR A 12 -12.75 -7.10 -10.76
N ASP A 13 -11.94 -7.51 -11.74
CA ASP A 13 -11.52 -8.90 -11.88
C ASP A 13 -10.61 -9.28 -10.70
N ASP A 14 -10.86 -10.44 -10.08
CA ASP A 14 -10.11 -10.93 -8.90
C ASP A 14 -8.58 -10.96 -9.14
N PHE A 15 -8.14 -11.19 -10.38
CA PHE A 15 -6.73 -11.24 -10.77
C PHE A 15 -6.24 -9.94 -11.44
N SER A 16 -6.85 -8.82 -11.10
CA SER A 16 -6.44 -7.46 -11.49
C SER A 16 -5.98 -6.62 -10.30
N ALA A 17 -5.32 -5.50 -10.57
CA ALA A 17 -4.93 -4.55 -9.52
C ALA A 17 -6.13 -4.11 -8.68
N GLY A 18 -7.29 -3.88 -9.30
CA GLY A 18 -8.52 -3.48 -8.62
C GLY A 18 -9.11 -4.58 -7.75
N GLY A 19 -8.95 -5.85 -8.13
CA GLY A 19 -9.40 -7.00 -7.33
C GLY A 19 -8.50 -7.30 -6.13
N MET A 20 -7.20 -6.99 -6.24
CA MET A 20 -6.19 -7.26 -5.21
C MET A 20 -5.87 -6.06 -4.30
N MET A 21 -6.30 -4.85 -4.66
CA MET A 21 -5.95 -3.65 -3.89
C MET A 21 -6.79 -3.51 -2.62
N THR A 22 -6.23 -2.86 -1.61
CA THR A 22 -7.00 -2.21 -0.55
C THR A 22 -7.42 -0.80 -0.98
N SER A 23 -8.64 -0.40 -0.62
CA SER A 23 -9.14 0.97 -0.72
C SER A 23 -8.70 1.86 0.45
N GLU A 24 -8.00 1.32 1.45
CA GLU A 24 -7.59 2.07 2.64
C GLU A 24 -6.06 2.24 2.76
N PRO A 25 -5.35 2.74 1.73
CA PRO A 25 -3.94 3.06 1.89
C PRO A 25 -3.73 4.30 2.77
N ILE A 26 -2.49 4.51 3.23
CA ILE A 26 -2.15 5.73 3.96
C ILE A 26 -2.09 6.90 2.97
N VAL A 27 -3.11 7.76 2.97
CA VAL A 27 -3.18 8.95 2.11
C VAL A 27 -3.05 10.23 2.91
N LEU A 28 -2.19 11.13 2.43
CA LEU A 28 -1.99 12.48 2.98
C LEU A 28 -2.15 13.55 1.89
N ALA A 29 -2.53 14.75 2.33
CA ALA A 29 -2.50 15.99 1.56
C ALA A 29 -1.06 16.55 1.48
N PRO A 30 -0.73 17.34 0.44
CA PRO A 30 0.64 17.82 0.20
C PRO A 30 1.18 18.79 1.27
N ASP A 31 0.29 19.42 2.04
CA ASP A 31 0.59 20.36 3.13
C ASP A 31 0.66 19.68 4.51
N GLU A 32 0.46 18.36 4.59
CA GLU A 32 0.73 17.59 5.80
C GLU A 32 2.24 17.36 5.99
N THR A 33 2.62 17.10 7.25
CA THR A 33 4.01 17.00 7.67
C THR A 33 4.52 15.56 7.73
N VAL A 34 5.84 15.42 7.82
CA VAL A 34 6.50 14.14 8.12
C VAL A 34 5.97 13.55 9.43
N ALA A 35 5.69 14.38 10.44
CA ALA A 35 5.11 13.93 11.70
C ALA A 35 3.73 13.29 11.49
N ASP A 36 2.87 13.90 10.68
CA ASP A 36 1.55 13.35 10.35
C ASP A 36 1.67 12.01 9.63
N ALA A 37 2.60 11.91 8.67
CA ALA A 37 2.87 10.67 7.94
C ALA A 37 3.31 9.54 8.87
N LEU A 38 4.30 9.80 9.73
CA LEU A 38 4.80 8.82 10.71
C LEU A 38 3.73 8.45 11.75
N ALA A 39 2.84 9.39 12.11
CA ALA A 39 1.71 9.13 12.99
C ALA A 39 0.65 8.22 12.37
N ARG A 40 0.49 8.21 11.04
CA ARG A 40 -0.35 7.21 10.35
C ARG A 40 0.34 5.85 10.23
N ILE A 41 1.62 5.85 9.86
CA ILE A 41 2.42 4.62 9.66
C ILE A 41 2.50 3.77 10.93
N ARG A 42 2.54 4.40 12.11
CA ARG A 42 2.67 3.69 13.39
C ARG A 42 1.43 2.89 13.82
N ASN A 43 0.34 2.92 13.06
CA ASN A 43 -0.85 2.13 13.38
C ASN A 43 -0.50 0.63 13.30
N ALA A 44 -0.69 -0.08 14.41
CA ALA A 44 -0.32 -1.50 14.55
C ALA A 44 -1.20 -2.44 13.71
N ASP A 45 -2.37 -1.97 13.27
CA ASP A 45 -3.30 -2.75 12.45
C ASP A 45 -2.88 -2.77 10.96
N LEU A 46 -1.93 -1.93 10.55
CA LEU A 46 -1.43 -1.90 9.18
C LEU A 46 -0.44 -3.02 8.94
N SER A 47 -0.55 -3.69 7.79
CA SER A 47 0.49 -4.63 7.36
C SER A 47 1.83 -3.88 7.18
N PRO A 48 2.98 -4.53 7.41
CA PRO A 48 4.28 -3.90 7.19
C PRO A 48 4.45 -3.33 5.78
N ALA A 49 3.87 -3.98 4.77
CA ALA A 49 3.92 -3.51 3.39
C ALA A 49 3.09 -2.23 3.19
N LEU A 50 1.88 -2.18 3.76
CA LEU A 50 1.04 -0.97 3.70
C LEU A 50 1.65 0.20 4.48
N ALA A 51 2.29 -0.09 5.63
CA ALA A 51 2.99 0.88 6.46
C ALA A 51 4.31 1.39 5.84
N SER A 52 4.81 0.77 4.77
CA SER A 52 6.11 1.08 4.18
C SER A 52 6.13 2.40 3.39
N GLN A 53 4.98 2.89 2.96
CA GLN A 53 4.88 4.09 2.13
C GLN A 53 3.56 4.84 2.33
N VAL A 54 3.59 6.14 2.06
CA VAL A 54 2.45 7.05 2.14
C VAL A 54 2.19 7.63 0.77
N TYR A 55 0.93 7.67 0.37
CA TYR A 55 0.49 8.24 -0.90
C TYR A 55 0.07 9.68 -0.69
N VAL A 56 0.60 10.59 -1.51
CA VAL A 56 0.25 12.01 -1.41
C VAL A 56 -0.70 12.37 -2.53
N CYS A 57 -1.87 12.87 -2.19
CA CYS A 57 -2.94 13.21 -3.12
C CYS A 57 -3.47 14.62 -2.86
N ARG A 58 -4.11 15.22 -3.86
CA ARG A 58 -5.04 16.34 -3.60
C ARG A 58 -6.26 15.82 -2.85
N GLN A 59 -6.89 16.68 -2.06
CA GLN A 59 -8.11 16.33 -1.35
C GLN A 59 -9.22 15.86 -2.32
N PRO A 60 -10.11 14.94 -1.88
CA PRO A 60 -10.15 14.30 -0.56
C PRO A 60 -9.00 13.28 -0.33
N THR A 61 -8.73 12.95 0.93
CA THR A 61 -7.69 12.00 1.36
C THR A 61 -8.25 10.62 1.72
N GLU A 62 -9.48 10.33 1.32
CA GLU A 62 -10.08 8.99 1.31
C GLU A 62 -10.18 8.55 -0.15
N THR A 63 -10.06 7.26 -0.45
CA THR A 63 -10.20 6.79 -1.84
C THR A 63 -11.68 6.73 -2.22
N PRO A 64 -12.06 7.10 -3.46
CA PRO A 64 -11.23 7.70 -4.49
C PRO A 64 -10.81 9.13 -4.09
N THR A 65 -9.51 9.41 -4.18
CA THR A 65 -8.94 10.71 -3.76
C THR A 65 -9.13 11.78 -4.83
N GLY A 66 -8.59 12.99 -4.58
CA GLY A 66 -8.24 13.89 -5.68
C GLY A 66 -7.03 13.37 -6.47
N LYS A 67 -6.41 14.24 -7.29
CA LYS A 67 -5.24 13.87 -8.10
C LYS A 67 -4.09 13.29 -7.26
N TYR A 68 -3.63 12.09 -7.62
CA TYR A 68 -2.42 11.47 -7.08
C TYR A 68 -1.16 12.25 -7.49
N LEU A 69 -0.27 12.52 -6.53
CA LEU A 69 0.94 13.35 -6.73
C LEU A 69 2.23 12.55 -6.64
N GLY A 70 2.27 11.47 -5.87
CA GLY A 70 3.47 10.64 -5.67
C GLY A 70 3.43 9.87 -4.35
N VAL A 71 4.50 9.12 -4.08
CA VAL A 71 4.67 8.41 -2.81
C VAL A 71 5.78 9.02 -1.94
N CYS A 72 5.66 8.86 -0.64
CA CYS A 72 6.71 9.11 0.34
C CYS A 72 7.05 7.81 1.05
N HIS A 73 8.30 7.37 0.93
CA HIS A 73 8.75 6.13 1.56
C HIS A 73 9.05 6.31 3.06
N PHE A 74 8.63 5.35 3.89
CA PHE A 74 8.84 5.40 5.34
C PHE A 74 10.30 5.62 5.75
N GLN A 75 11.23 4.90 5.13
CA GLN A 75 12.67 5.07 5.39
C GLN A 75 13.20 6.46 5.06
N ARG A 76 12.58 7.16 4.10
CA ARG A 76 12.93 8.54 3.75
C ARG A 76 12.37 9.49 4.81
N LEU A 77 11.11 9.31 5.20
CA LEU A 77 10.44 10.10 6.24
C LEU A 77 11.23 10.08 7.56
N LEU A 78 11.79 8.94 7.96
CA LEU A 78 12.61 8.81 9.18
C LEU A 78 13.89 9.66 9.20
N ARG A 79 14.35 10.16 8.05
CA ARG A 79 15.59 10.94 7.91
C ARG A 79 15.35 12.44 7.82
N GLU A 80 14.09 12.86 7.84
CA GLU A 80 13.68 14.24 7.59
C GLU A 80 13.16 14.89 8.89
N PRO A 81 13.27 16.21 9.04
CA PRO A 81 12.67 16.92 10.16
C PRO A 81 11.16 16.64 10.26
N PRO A 82 10.60 16.36 11.45
CA PRO A 82 9.17 16.08 11.60
C PRO A 82 8.24 17.19 11.07
N SER A 83 8.71 18.45 11.08
CA SER A 83 7.97 19.62 10.58
C SER A 83 8.05 19.82 9.06
N SER A 84 8.88 19.05 8.35
CA SER A 84 8.96 19.14 6.89
C SER A 84 7.67 18.67 6.24
N LEU A 85 7.30 19.28 5.10
CA LEU A 85 6.12 18.88 4.34
C LEU A 85 6.38 17.60 3.53
N VAL A 86 5.39 16.71 3.46
CA VAL A 86 5.49 15.49 2.65
C VAL A 86 5.63 15.78 1.16
N SER A 87 5.09 16.91 0.68
CA SER A 87 5.22 17.34 -0.72
C SER A 87 6.67 17.59 -1.16
N ALA A 88 7.58 17.88 -0.23
CA ALA A 88 9.01 18.03 -0.55
C ALA A 88 9.72 16.68 -0.73
N LEU A 89 9.07 15.58 -0.35
CA LEU A 89 9.66 14.25 -0.24
C LEU A 89 9.08 13.25 -1.24
N LEU A 90 8.28 13.74 -2.19
CA LEU A 90 7.66 12.91 -3.21
C LEU A 90 8.70 12.16 -4.04
N ASP A 91 8.43 10.89 -4.22
CA ASP A 91 8.95 10.06 -5.29
C ASP A 91 7.86 9.93 -6.36
N THR A 92 8.14 10.50 -7.53
CA THR A 92 7.28 10.45 -8.71
C THR A 92 7.79 9.46 -9.76
N SER A 93 8.85 8.70 -9.46
CA SER A 93 9.39 7.69 -10.36
C SER A 93 8.60 6.37 -10.28
N LEU A 94 7.85 6.17 -9.19
CA LEU A 94 6.93 5.05 -9.05
C LEU A 94 5.64 5.31 -9.84
N GLU A 95 5.59 4.76 -11.05
CA GLU A 95 4.41 4.87 -11.91
C GLU A 95 3.21 4.12 -11.31
N PRO A 96 2.02 4.75 -11.23
CA PRO A 96 0.83 4.10 -10.73
C PRO A 96 0.24 3.13 -11.75
N MET A 97 -0.45 2.10 -11.25
CA MET A 97 -1.13 1.08 -12.05
C MET A 97 -2.58 1.46 -12.31
N ARG A 98 -3.16 0.91 -13.37
CA ARG A 98 -4.61 0.99 -13.63
C ARG A 98 -5.36 -0.13 -12.90
N PRO A 99 -6.64 0.05 -12.52
CA PRO A 99 -7.40 -1.00 -11.84
C PRO A 99 -7.50 -2.30 -12.64
N ASP A 100 -7.56 -2.23 -13.96
CA ASP A 100 -7.62 -3.37 -14.88
C ASP A 100 -6.24 -4.02 -15.16
N THR A 101 -5.16 -3.53 -14.53
CA THR A 101 -3.81 -4.10 -14.72
C THR A 101 -3.80 -5.56 -14.28
N PRO A 102 -3.43 -6.52 -15.14
CA PRO A 102 -3.48 -7.94 -14.80
C PRO A 102 -2.35 -8.35 -13.85
N LEU A 103 -2.60 -9.41 -13.06
CA LEU A 103 -1.66 -10.00 -12.10
C LEU A 103 -0.26 -10.24 -12.69
N SER A 104 -0.16 -10.68 -13.94
CA SER A 104 1.14 -10.94 -14.59
C SER A 104 2.01 -9.68 -14.73
N VAL A 105 1.39 -8.53 -15.01
CA VAL A 105 2.07 -7.23 -15.13
C VAL A 105 2.46 -6.71 -13.76
N LEU A 106 1.58 -6.86 -12.76
CA LEU A 106 1.89 -6.51 -11.37
C LEU A 106 3.07 -7.33 -10.86
N THR A 107 3.03 -8.65 -11.01
CA THR A 107 4.11 -9.56 -10.61
C THR A 107 5.45 -9.15 -11.20
N ARG A 108 5.47 -8.85 -12.50
CA ARG A 108 6.69 -8.37 -13.17
C ARG A 108 7.19 -7.04 -12.58
N SER A 109 6.28 -6.12 -12.26
CA SER A 109 6.63 -4.81 -11.70
C SER A 109 7.19 -4.92 -10.30
N PHE A 110 6.54 -5.70 -9.43
CA PHE A 110 7.01 -5.99 -8.07
C PHE A 110 8.41 -6.63 -8.10
N ALA A 111 8.61 -7.67 -8.92
CA ALA A 111 9.87 -8.38 -9.01
C ALA A 111 10.99 -7.55 -9.65
N ALA A 112 10.71 -6.78 -10.70
CA ALA A 112 11.73 -6.02 -11.42
C ALA A 112 12.30 -4.86 -10.58
N TYR A 113 11.49 -4.29 -9.68
CA TYR A 113 11.84 -3.08 -8.93
C TYR A 113 11.90 -3.28 -7.42
N ASN A 114 11.82 -4.53 -6.94
CA ASN A 114 11.80 -4.88 -5.50
C ASN A 114 10.78 -4.06 -4.71
N LEU A 115 9.57 -3.89 -5.27
CA LEU A 115 8.53 -3.06 -4.68
C LEU A 115 7.86 -3.81 -3.53
N VAL A 116 7.32 -3.04 -2.59
CA VAL A 116 6.53 -3.53 -1.46
C VAL A 116 5.06 -3.15 -1.57
N ALA A 117 4.76 -2.06 -2.29
CA ALA A 117 3.40 -1.68 -2.66
C ALA A 117 3.38 -0.79 -3.93
N LEU A 118 2.25 -0.76 -4.61
CA LEU A 118 1.99 0.01 -5.83
C LEU A 118 0.71 0.84 -5.72
N PRO A 119 0.70 2.12 -6.12
CA PRO A 119 -0.51 2.91 -6.21
C PRO A 119 -1.39 2.45 -7.37
N VAL A 120 -2.71 2.45 -7.17
CA VAL A 120 -3.69 2.22 -8.24
C VAL A 120 -4.47 3.51 -8.48
N VAL A 121 -4.50 3.98 -9.73
CA VAL A 121 -5.17 5.23 -10.12
C VAL A 121 -6.18 5.02 -11.26
N ASP A 122 -7.34 5.64 -11.14
CA ASP A 122 -8.35 5.62 -12.21
C ASP A 122 -8.01 6.57 -13.36
N GLU A 123 -8.82 6.54 -14.42
CA GLU A 123 -8.64 7.34 -15.63
C GLU A 123 -8.48 8.85 -15.38
N THR A 124 -9.05 9.37 -14.29
CA THR A 124 -8.96 10.78 -13.89
C THR A 124 -7.64 11.13 -13.19
N GLY A 125 -6.83 10.12 -12.86
CA GLY A 125 -5.60 10.25 -12.09
C GLY A 125 -5.83 10.31 -10.58
N SER A 126 -7.01 9.88 -10.12
CA SER A 126 -7.36 9.80 -8.71
C SER A 126 -6.85 8.48 -8.13
N LEU A 127 -6.26 8.50 -6.93
CA LEU A 127 -5.87 7.27 -6.24
C LEU A 127 -7.13 6.55 -5.79
N VAL A 128 -7.26 5.28 -6.17
CA VAL A 128 -8.41 4.44 -5.82
C VAL A 128 -8.05 3.29 -4.90
N GLY A 129 -6.76 3.06 -4.66
CA GLY A 129 -6.28 2.05 -3.75
C GLY A 129 -4.78 1.80 -3.91
N ALA A 130 -4.30 0.76 -3.24
CA ALA A 130 -2.94 0.27 -3.35
C ALA A 130 -2.89 -1.25 -3.34
N VAL A 131 -2.03 -1.84 -4.16
CA VAL A 131 -1.70 -3.27 -4.10
C VAL A 131 -0.43 -3.43 -3.28
N THR A 132 -0.43 -4.33 -2.31
CA THR A 132 0.77 -4.68 -1.54
C THR A 132 1.40 -5.99 -2.06
N PHE A 133 2.67 -6.22 -1.74
CA PHE A 133 3.34 -7.45 -2.13
C PHE A 133 2.76 -8.69 -1.42
N ASP A 134 2.32 -8.55 -0.17
CA ASP A 134 1.63 -9.61 0.56
C ASP A 134 0.28 -9.99 -0.08
N ASP A 135 -0.52 -9.01 -0.49
CA ASP A 135 -1.76 -9.26 -1.24
C ASP A 135 -1.47 -9.94 -2.59
N LEU A 136 -0.41 -9.51 -3.29
CA LEU A 136 0.01 -10.14 -4.54
C LEU A 136 0.36 -11.62 -4.33
N VAL A 137 1.16 -11.94 -3.31
CA VAL A 137 1.59 -13.31 -3.02
C VAL A 137 0.38 -14.20 -2.69
N ASP A 138 -0.61 -13.67 -1.98
CA ASP A 138 -1.86 -14.40 -1.69
C ASP A 138 -2.61 -14.87 -2.92
N HIS A 139 -2.62 -14.05 -3.97
CA HIS A 139 -3.29 -14.38 -5.22
C HIS A 139 -2.46 -15.32 -6.09
N MET A 140 -1.14 -15.36 -5.89
CA MET A 140 -0.24 -16.24 -6.64
C MET A 140 -0.16 -17.65 -6.08
N LEU A 141 -0.38 -17.81 -4.78
CA LEU A 141 -0.18 -19.08 -4.07
C LEU A 141 -1.50 -19.82 -3.83
N PRO A 142 -1.47 -21.16 -3.74
CA PRO A 142 -2.66 -21.95 -3.48
C PRO A 142 -3.26 -21.62 -2.10
N GLN A 143 -4.56 -21.86 -1.94
CA GLN A 143 -5.22 -21.73 -0.64
C GLN A 143 -4.50 -22.56 0.43
N GLY A 144 -4.37 -21.99 1.63
CA GLY A 144 -3.64 -22.62 2.74
C GLY A 144 -2.13 -22.47 2.68
N TRP A 145 -1.54 -21.72 1.73
CA TRP A 145 -0.08 -21.55 1.65
C TRP A 145 0.55 -20.91 2.91
N ARG A 146 -0.24 -20.13 3.65
CA ARG A 146 0.17 -19.54 4.93
C ARG A 146 0.13 -20.51 6.11
N GLU A 147 -0.51 -21.67 5.95
CA GLU A 147 -0.49 -22.72 6.96
C GLU A 147 0.91 -23.34 6.97
N LEU A 148 1.59 -23.23 8.11
CA LEU A 148 2.86 -23.89 8.30
C LEU A 148 2.62 -25.41 8.35
N PRO A 149 3.46 -26.23 7.69
CA PRO A 149 3.45 -27.67 7.90
C PRO A 149 3.69 -27.98 9.39
N ASP A 150 3.08 -29.06 9.89
CA ASP A 150 3.35 -29.56 11.23
C ASP A 150 4.86 -29.66 11.48
N GLY A 151 5.35 -28.97 12.51
CA GLY A 151 6.76 -28.93 12.91
C GLY A 151 7.60 -27.74 12.38
N TRP A 152 7.00 -26.79 11.66
CA TRP A 152 7.65 -25.52 11.26
C TRP A 152 7.20 -24.29 12.06
N GLY A 153 6.26 -24.45 12.99
CA GLY A 153 5.96 -23.43 14.00
C GLY A 153 7.14 -23.29 14.96
N HIS A 154 7.68 -22.08 15.11
CA HIS A 154 8.76 -21.80 16.06
C HIS A 154 8.33 -22.18 17.50
N ASP A 155 8.87 -23.29 18.01
CA ASP A 155 9.27 -23.37 19.41
C ASP A 155 10.49 -22.44 19.54
N ASP A 156 10.26 -21.16 19.83
CA ASP A 156 11.35 -20.23 20.18
C ASP A 156 11.35 -19.98 21.69
N PRO A 157 12.22 -20.63 22.47
CA PRO A 157 12.23 -20.51 23.94
C PRO A 157 13.00 -19.27 24.44
N VAL A 158 13.18 -18.21 23.64
CA VAL A 158 14.09 -17.09 23.97
C VAL A 158 13.40 -15.73 24.16
N MET A 159 12.21 -15.71 24.78
CA MET A 159 11.59 -14.46 25.29
C MET A 159 11.37 -14.46 26.81
N HIS A 160 12.11 -15.30 27.54
CA HIS A 160 12.33 -15.09 28.97
C HIS A 160 13.82 -14.85 29.25
N ARG A 161 14.21 -13.58 29.27
CA ARG A 161 15.22 -13.06 30.20
C ARG A 161 15.18 -11.53 30.24
N ASP A 162 14.73 -11.07 31.41
CA ASP A 162 14.91 -9.78 32.08
C ASP A 162 14.52 -8.47 31.36
#